data_AF-A0A5B6X3W0-F1
#
_entry.id   AF-A0A5B6X3W0-F1
#
_cell.length_a   1.000
_cell.length_b   1.000
_cell.length_c   1.000
_cell.angle_alpha   90.00
_cell.angle_beta   90.00
_cell.angle_gamma   90.00
#
_symmetry.space_group_name_H-M   'P 1'
#
loop_
_entity.id
_entity.type
_entity.pdbx_description
1 polymer ?
#
loop_
_entity_poly.entity_id
_entity_poly.type
_entity_poly.pdbx_seq_one_letter_code
_entity_poly.pdbx_strand_id
1 'polypeptide(L)'
;MENQQLHLHHHHLEYQQQQQRQPNSMKSRFRRVCVFCGSSPGKNPSYQHAAIQLGQQLVERNIDLVYGGGSIGLMGLVSQAVFDGGRHVLGVIPKTLMPREITGETVGEVRAVSGMHQRKAEMARQADAFIALPGGYGTLEELLEVITWAQLGIHDKPVGLLNVDGYYNSLLSFIDNAVDEGFIAPAARDIIVSAQTAQELMCKLEVYLLFHLSTCNTVDQQSQPSINPLSFSSDVHQEHEPKHSGVASKLSWEMEQQLGFTSKSDIAR
;
A
#
# COMPACT_ATOMS: atom_id res chain seq x y z
N MET A 1 -34.99 22.19 -44.14
CA MET A 1 -35.13 21.46 -42.87
C MET A 1 -34.36 20.13 -42.87
N GLU A 2 -34.30 19.38 -43.97
CA GLU A 2 -33.53 18.13 -44.06
C GLU A 2 -32.02 18.24 -43.79
N ASN A 3 -31.36 19.32 -44.24
CA ASN A 3 -29.92 19.49 -44.02
C ASN A 3 -29.52 19.68 -42.55
N GLN A 4 -30.44 20.16 -41.70
CA GLN A 4 -30.17 20.37 -40.27
C GLN A 4 -30.30 19.06 -39.48
N GLN A 5 -31.15 18.14 -39.96
CA GLN A 5 -31.41 16.85 -39.34
C GLN A 5 -30.28 15.83 -39.63
N LEU A 6 -29.66 15.90 -40.81
CA LEU A 6 -28.47 15.14 -41.16
C LEU A 6 -27.23 15.54 -40.34
N HIS A 7 -27.05 16.84 -40.07
CA HIS A 7 -25.95 17.35 -39.24
C HIS A 7 -26.05 16.89 -37.78
N LEU A 8 -27.27 16.87 -37.22
CA LEU A 8 -27.51 16.40 -35.86
C LEU A 8 -27.30 14.88 -35.73
N HIS A 9 -27.62 14.11 -36.77
CA HIS A 9 -27.40 12.66 -36.79
C HIS A 9 -25.91 12.31 -36.86
N HIS A 10 -25.12 13.05 -37.64
CA HIS A 10 -23.66 12.90 -37.71
C HIS A 10 -22.98 13.24 -36.38
N HIS A 11 -23.39 14.34 -35.74
CA HIS A 11 -22.89 14.70 -34.41
C HIS A 11 -23.24 13.67 -33.34
N HIS A 12 -24.43 13.05 -33.41
CA HIS A 12 -24.84 12.02 -32.45
C HIS A 12 -24.04 10.71 -32.64
N LEU A 13 -23.73 10.34 -33.89
CA LEU A 13 -22.89 9.17 -34.20
C LEU A 13 -21.43 9.39 -33.80
N GLU A 14 -20.90 10.60 -33.98
CA GLU A 14 -19.56 10.96 -33.50
C GLU A 14 -19.48 11.00 -31.98
N TYR A 15 -20.53 11.48 -31.30
CA TYR A 15 -20.62 11.48 -29.84
C TYR A 15 -20.73 10.05 -29.28
N GLN A 16 -21.45 9.15 -29.97
CA GLN A 16 -21.51 7.73 -29.60
C GLN A 16 -20.19 6.99 -29.91
N GLN A 17 -19.47 7.34 -30.99
CA GLN A 17 -18.13 6.81 -31.27
C GLN A 17 -17.07 7.34 -30.29
N GLN A 18 -17.21 8.57 -29.79
CA GLN A 18 -16.35 9.12 -28.74
C GLN A 18 -16.61 8.47 -27.37
N GLN A 19 -17.86 8.07 -27.07
CA GLN A 19 -18.19 7.29 -25.87
C GLN A 19 -17.76 5.82 -25.96
N GLN A 20 -17.60 5.27 -27.18
CA GLN A 20 -17.06 3.91 -27.39
C GLN A 20 -15.54 3.84 -27.39
N ARG A 21 -14.83 4.98 -27.38
CA ARG A 21 -13.40 4.99 -27.03
C ARG A 21 -13.28 4.80 -25.52
N GLN A 22 -13.38 3.54 -25.08
CA GLN A 22 -12.77 3.15 -23.82
C GLN A 22 -11.35 3.71 -23.81
N PRO A 23 -10.93 4.43 -22.76
CA PRO A 23 -9.54 4.85 -22.68
C PRO A 23 -8.72 3.57 -22.83
N ASN A 24 -7.88 3.54 -23.87
CA ASN A 24 -6.87 2.52 -24.08
C ASN A 24 -6.37 2.09 -22.70
N SER A 25 -6.47 0.79 -22.38
CA SER A 25 -5.94 0.17 -21.16
C SER A 25 -4.63 0.85 -20.81
N MET A 26 -4.68 1.84 -19.91
CA MET A 26 -3.50 2.54 -19.46
C MET A 26 -2.77 1.51 -18.64
N LYS A 27 -1.72 0.95 -19.23
CA LYS A 27 -0.85 0.00 -18.55
C LYS A 27 -0.42 0.64 -17.24
N SER A 28 -0.80 0.03 -16.12
CA SER A 28 -0.46 0.53 -14.79
C SER A 28 1.05 0.71 -14.67
N ARG A 29 1.49 1.73 -13.93
CA ARG A 29 2.91 1.87 -13.57
C ARG A 29 3.32 0.88 -12.48
N PHE A 30 2.36 0.28 -11.78
CA PHE A 30 2.60 -0.70 -10.74
C PHE A 30 2.67 -2.10 -11.34
N ARG A 31 3.70 -2.86 -10.97
CA ARG A 31 3.76 -4.30 -11.22
C ARG A 31 3.09 -5.06 -10.09
N ARG A 32 3.31 -4.61 -8.85
CA ARG A 32 2.76 -5.27 -7.66
C ARG A 32 2.34 -4.26 -6.60
N VAL A 33 1.17 -4.49 -6.00
CA VAL A 33 0.66 -3.68 -4.89
C VAL A 33 0.63 -4.52 -3.62
N CYS A 34 1.11 -3.93 -2.53
CA CYS A 34 0.98 -4.51 -1.20
C CYS A 34 -0.35 -4.11 -0.57
N VAL A 35 -1.13 -5.09 -0.13
CA VAL A 35 -2.40 -4.84 0.56
C VAL A 35 -2.30 -5.27 2.02
N PHE A 36 -2.50 -4.30 2.92
CA PHE A 36 -2.72 -4.52 4.35
C PHE A 36 -4.23 -4.53 4.59
N CYS A 37 -4.75 -5.56 5.25
CA CYS A 37 -6.19 -5.69 5.50
C CYS A 37 -6.49 -6.61 6.68
N GLY A 38 -7.71 -6.55 7.20
CA GLY A 38 -8.12 -7.37 8.34
C GLY A 38 -8.10 -8.87 8.04
N SER A 39 -7.53 -9.66 8.97
CA SER A 39 -7.67 -11.13 9.00
C SER A 39 -9.10 -11.59 9.34
N SER A 40 -9.97 -10.66 9.74
CA SER A 40 -11.41 -10.87 9.93
C SER A 40 -12.21 -10.15 8.83
N PRO A 41 -13.41 -10.65 8.45
CA PRO A 41 -14.23 -10.03 7.41
C PRO A 41 -14.86 -8.69 7.83
N GLY A 42 -14.85 -8.37 9.13
CA GLY A 42 -15.60 -7.26 9.70
C GLY A 42 -17.08 -7.57 9.85
N LYS A 43 -17.85 -6.59 10.37
CA LYS A 43 -19.30 -6.72 10.58
C LYS A 43 -20.14 -6.09 9.47
N ASN A 44 -19.57 -5.14 8.73
CA ASN A 44 -20.25 -4.46 7.64
C ASN A 44 -19.88 -5.16 6.32
N PRO A 45 -20.86 -5.67 5.55
CA PRO A 45 -20.62 -6.30 4.25
C PRO A 45 -19.88 -5.40 3.25
N SER A 46 -19.97 -4.07 3.37
CA SER A 46 -19.26 -3.14 2.49
C SER A 46 -17.74 -3.35 2.50
N TYR A 47 -17.16 -3.75 3.64
CA TYR A 47 -15.71 -4.02 3.73
C TYR A 47 -15.30 -5.23 2.89
N GLN A 48 -16.14 -6.27 2.89
CA GLN A 48 -15.94 -7.48 2.09
C GLN A 48 -16.08 -7.17 0.60
N HIS A 49 -17.10 -6.40 0.22
CA HIS A 49 -17.28 -5.95 -1.16
C HIS A 49 -16.10 -5.09 -1.63
N ALA A 50 -15.61 -4.18 -0.78
CA ALA A 50 -14.47 -3.34 -1.12
C ALA A 50 -13.18 -4.15 -1.32
N ALA A 51 -12.96 -5.22 -0.54
CA ALA A 51 -11.81 -6.11 -0.73
C ALA A 51 -11.87 -6.82 -2.10
N ILE A 52 -13.04 -7.30 -2.50
CA ILE A 52 -13.27 -7.94 -3.81
C ILE A 52 -13.09 -6.91 -4.94
N GLN A 53 -13.69 -5.72 -4.80
CA GLN A 53 -13.57 -4.63 -5.78
C GLN A 53 -12.12 -4.18 -5.95
N LEU A 54 -11.35 -4.11 -4.86
CA LEU A 54 -9.93 -3.82 -4.95
C LEU A 54 -9.20 -4.90 -5.75
N GLY A 55 -9.44 -6.18 -5.47
CA GLY A 55 -8.87 -7.28 -6.24
C GLY A 55 -9.19 -7.17 -7.74
N GLN A 56 -10.44 -6.86 -8.08
CA GLN A 56 -10.87 -6.62 -9.47
C GLN A 56 -10.12 -5.45 -10.11
N GLN A 57 -9.95 -4.32 -9.41
CA GLN A 57 -9.20 -3.17 -9.92
C GLN A 57 -7.72 -3.49 -10.18
N LEU A 58 -7.11 -4.37 -9.37
CA LEU A 58 -5.74 -4.85 -9.61
C LEU A 58 -5.68 -5.74 -10.86
N VAL A 59 -6.64 -6.67 -11.01
CA VAL A 59 -6.75 -7.56 -12.19
C VAL A 59 -6.91 -6.76 -13.48
N GLU A 60 -7.87 -5.83 -13.52
CA GLU A 60 -8.14 -4.97 -14.68
C GLU A 60 -6.90 -4.18 -15.13
N ARG A 61 -6.02 -3.86 -14.19
CA ARG A 61 -4.79 -3.10 -14.41
C ARG A 61 -3.54 -3.97 -14.64
N ASN A 62 -3.70 -5.29 -14.66
CA ASN A 62 -2.61 -6.26 -14.76
C ASN A 62 -1.57 -6.14 -13.62
N ILE A 63 -2.04 -5.88 -12.40
CA ILE A 63 -1.21 -5.71 -11.21
C ILE A 63 -1.23 -7.00 -10.38
N ASP A 64 -0.08 -7.41 -9.86
CA ASP A 64 0.04 -8.53 -8.92
C ASP A 64 -0.21 -8.09 -7.47
N LEU A 65 -0.51 -9.05 -6.60
CA LEU A 65 -0.74 -8.81 -5.18
C LEU A 65 0.44 -9.32 -4.34
N VAL A 66 0.92 -8.50 -3.40
CA VAL A 66 1.62 -8.99 -2.20
C VAL A 66 0.78 -8.66 -0.97
N TYR A 67 0.73 -9.57 0.00
CA TYR A 67 -0.04 -9.39 1.22
C TYR A 67 0.48 -10.29 2.35
N GLY A 68 -0.17 -10.27 3.51
CA GLY A 68 0.24 -10.99 4.71
C GLY A 68 0.04 -12.51 4.71
N GLY A 69 -0.48 -13.11 3.63
CA GLY A 69 -0.53 -14.58 3.48
C GLY A 69 -1.64 -15.33 4.23
N GLY A 70 -2.59 -14.64 4.86
CA GLY A 70 -3.72 -15.26 5.56
C GLY A 70 -4.86 -15.68 4.60
N SER A 71 -5.54 -16.80 4.89
CA SER A 71 -6.56 -17.37 3.99
C SER A 71 -8.01 -16.95 4.31
N ILE A 72 -8.22 -16.12 5.33
CA ILE A 72 -9.55 -15.75 5.84
C ILE A 72 -9.75 -14.23 5.91
N GLY A 73 -10.98 -13.80 6.19
CA GLY A 73 -11.32 -12.39 6.32
C GLY A 73 -11.16 -11.61 5.02
N LEU A 74 -10.78 -10.33 5.11
CA LEU A 74 -10.55 -9.52 3.91
C LEU A 74 -9.32 -9.99 3.13
N MET A 75 -8.32 -10.54 3.83
CA MET A 75 -7.12 -11.13 3.23
C MET A 75 -7.46 -12.27 2.25
N GLY A 76 -8.31 -13.20 2.67
CA GLY A 76 -8.80 -14.27 1.81
C GLY A 76 -9.60 -13.74 0.61
N LEU A 77 -10.47 -12.75 0.83
CA LEU A 77 -11.30 -12.18 -0.23
C LEU A 77 -10.48 -11.45 -1.31
N VAL A 78 -9.53 -10.59 -0.93
CA VAL A 78 -8.72 -9.85 -1.91
C VAL A 78 -7.77 -10.78 -2.65
N SER A 79 -7.16 -11.75 -1.97
CA SER A 79 -6.25 -12.71 -2.60
C SER A 79 -6.98 -13.62 -3.59
N GLN A 80 -8.15 -14.13 -3.22
CA GLN A 80 -8.98 -14.95 -4.11
C GLN A 80 -9.40 -14.17 -5.35
N ALA A 81 -9.89 -12.93 -5.18
CA ALA A 81 -10.32 -12.09 -6.31
C ALA A 81 -9.18 -11.82 -7.31
N VAL A 82 -7.96 -11.61 -6.82
CA VAL A 82 -6.77 -11.40 -7.67
C VAL A 82 -6.35 -12.69 -8.36
N PHE A 83 -6.34 -13.81 -7.63
CA PHE A 83 -5.96 -15.11 -8.17
C PHE A 83 -6.93 -15.62 -9.25
N ASP A 84 -8.24 -15.51 -9.01
CA ASP A 84 -9.29 -15.88 -9.97
C ASP A 84 -9.22 -15.03 -11.24
N GLY A 85 -8.76 -13.78 -11.11
CA GLY A 85 -8.46 -12.90 -12.23
C GLY A 85 -7.16 -13.23 -12.99
N GLY A 86 -6.46 -14.30 -12.63
CA GLY A 86 -5.24 -14.78 -13.30
C GLY A 86 -3.99 -13.96 -13.01
N ARG A 87 -3.98 -13.13 -11.94
CA ARG A 87 -2.81 -12.38 -11.50
C ARG A 87 -2.01 -13.15 -10.45
N HIS A 88 -0.73 -12.82 -10.30
CA HIS A 88 0.11 -13.47 -9.29
C HIS A 88 -0.22 -12.94 -7.91
N VAL A 89 -0.29 -13.85 -6.93
CA VAL A 89 -0.52 -13.55 -5.52
C VAL A 89 0.67 -14.07 -4.72
N LEU A 90 1.29 -13.20 -3.94
CA LEU A 90 2.39 -13.52 -3.02
C LEU A 90 1.97 -13.24 -1.58
N GLY A 91 1.74 -14.29 -0.80
CA GLY A 91 1.56 -14.20 0.64
C GLY A 91 2.90 -14.29 1.37
N VAL A 92 3.23 -13.32 2.22
CA VAL A 92 4.43 -13.36 3.07
C VAL A 92 4.00 -13.57 4.52
N ILE A 93 4.42 -14.67 5.13
CA ILE A 93 3.94 -15.07 6.45
C ILE A 93 5.08 -15.64 7.32
N PRO A 94 5.19 -15.25 8.61
CA PRO A 94 6.11 -15.90 9.53
C PRO A 94 5.72 -17.36 9.74
N LYS A 95 6.71 -18.26 9.79
CA LYS A 95 6.48 -19.70 10.04
C LYS A 95 5.64 -19.97 11.28
N THR A 96 5.78 -19.15 12.31
CA THR A 96 5.06 -19.26 13.58
C THR A 96 3.58 -18.91 13.49
N LEU A 97 3.16 -18.12 12.49
CA LEU A 97 1.77 -17.70 12.30
C LEU A 97 1.00 -18.56 11.30
N MET A 98 1.70 -19.35 10.47
CA MET A 98 1.06 -20.21 9.46
C MET A 98 -0.08 -21.07 10.01
N PRO A 99 0.06 -21.80 11.15
CA PRO A 99 -1.02 -22.66 11.64
C PRO A 99 -2.28 -21.91 12.10
N ARG A 100 -2.16 -20.60 12.38
CA ARG A 100 -3.25 -19.76 12.86
C ARG A 100 -3.95 -18.99 11.74
N GLU A 101 -3.16 -18.46 10.80
CA GLU A 101 -3.66 -17.57 9.74
C GLU A 101 -3.99 -18.33 8.45
N ILE A 102 -3.50 -19.56 8.28
CA ILE A 102 -3.79 -20.43 7.14
C ILE A 102 -4.62 -21.61 7.66
N THR A 103 -5.94 -21.50 7.53
CA THR A 103 -6.90 -22.52 7.99
C THR A 103 -7.50 -23.34 6.84
N GLY A 104 -7.10 -23.05 5.59
CA GLY A 104 -7.53 -23.75 4.38
C GLY A 104 -6.47 -23.67 3.28
N GLU A 105 -6.87 -23.94 2.04
CA GLU A 105 -5.99 -23.75 0.89
C GLU A 105 -5.70 -22.25 0.70
N THR A 106 -4.42 -21.92 0.52
CA THR A 106 -4.00 -20.58 0.13
C THR A 106 -3.93 -20.49 -1.38
N VAL A 107 -4.28 -19.34 -1.91
CA VAL A 107 -4.10 -19.05 -3.34
C VAL A 107 -2.76 -18.38 -3.59
N GLY A 108 -2.11 -18.76 -4.69
CA GLY A 108 -0.82 -18.21 -5.11
C GLY A 108 0.38 -18.78 -4.36
N GLU A 109 1.47 -18.01 -4.37
CA GLU A 109 2.73 -18.34 -3.70
C GLU A 109 2.69 -17.92 -2.23
N VAL A 110 3.14 -18.80 -1.34
CA VAL A 110 3.36 -18.47 0.08
C VAL A 110 4.84 -18.50 0.40
N ARG A 111 5.37 -17.37 0.87
CA ARG A 111 6.75 -17.18 1.30
C ARG A 111 6.83 -17.16 2.82
N ALA A 112 7.36 -18.25 3.38
CA ALA A 112 7.58 -18.37 4.81
C ALA A 112 8.86 -17.63 5.25
N VAL A 113 8.74 -16.75 6.25
CA VAL A 113 9.84 -15.95 6.81
C VAL A 113 10.09 -16.26 8.29
N SER A 114 11.21 -15.79 8.84
CA SER A 114 11.61 -16.09 10.22
C SER A 114 10.82 -15.31 11.28
N GLY A 115 10.36 -14.09 10.95
CA GLY A 115 9.67 -13.23 11.90
C GLY A 115 8.94 -12.05 11.26
N MET A 116 8.26 -11.25 12.09
CA MET A 116 7.42 -10.13 11.66
C MET A 116 8.20 -9.02 10.96
N HIS A 117 9.42 -8.68 11.41
CA HIS A 117 10.24 -7.67 10.74
C HIS A 117 10.64 -8.11 9.33
N GLN A 118 11.09 -9.35 9.17
CA GLN A 118 11.42 -9.90 7.84
C GLN A 118 10.17 -9.96 6.94
N ARG A 119 9.01 -10.27 7.51
CA ARG A 119 7.72 -10.25 6.79
C ARG A 119 7.45 -8.88 6.18
N LYS A 120 7.48 -7.82 6.99
CA LYS A 120 7.20 -6.45 6.55
C LYS A 120 8.26 -5.94 5.56
N ALA A 121 9.54 -6.21 5.82
CA ALA A 121 10.62 -5.85 4.90
C ALA A 121 10.45 -6.53 3.53
N GLU A 122 10.11 -7.83 3.51
CA GLU A 122 9.89 -8.55 2.26
C GLU A 122 8.63 -8.05 1.52
N MET A 123 7.53 -7.79 2.23
CA MET A 123 6.33 -7.20 1.63
C MET A 123 6.64 -5.83 1.01
N ALA A 124 7.33 -4.97 1.74
CA ALA A 124 7.72 -3.63 1.27
C ALA A 124 8.68 -3.68 0.08
N ARG A 125 9.61 -4.65 0.05
CA ARG A 125 10.55 -4.84 -1.06
C ARG A 125 9.85 -5.27 -2.36
N GLN A 126 8.78 -6.05 -2.24
CA GLN A 126 8.03 -6.60 -3.39
C GLN A 126 6.98 -5.64 -3.96
N ALA A 127 6.71 -4.51 -3.30
CA ALA A 127 5.62 -3.62 -3.64
C ALA A 127 6.09 -2.37 -4.39
N ASP A 128 5.27 -1.86 -5.31
CA ASP A 128 5.44 -0.54 -5.93
C ASP A 128 4.52 0.52 -5.29
N ALA A 129 3.47 0.07 -4.60
CA ALA A 129 2.57 0.90 -3.79
C ALA A 129 1.94 0.06 -2.65
N PHE A 130 1.42 0.76 -1.65
CA PHE A 130 0.75 0.17 -0.48
C PHE A 130 -0.72 0.59 -0.45
N ILE A 131 -1.62 -0.30 -0.07
CA ILE A 131 -3.03 0.00 0.16
C ILE A 131 -3.47 -0.64 1.48
N ALA A 132 -4.13 0.14 2.33
CA ALA A 132 -4.81 -0.37 3.52
C ALA A 132 -6.33 -0.41 3.29
N LEU A 133 -6.91 -1.61 3.44
CA LEU A 133 -8.35 -1.86 3.63
C LEU A 133 -8.68 -1.90 5.12
N PRO A 134 -9.96 -1.76 5.51
CA PRO A 134 -10.38 -1.88 6.90
C PRO A 134 -9.76 -3.08 7.65
N GLY A 135 -9.27 -2.84 8.85
CA GLY A 135 -8.53 -3.84 9.62
C GLY A 135 -8.18 -3.37 11.02
N GLY A 136 -7.74 -4.32 11.86
CA GLY A 136 -7.41 -4.05 13.26
C GLY A 136 -5.97 -3.56 13.47
N TYR A 137 -5.43 -3.84 14.65
CA TYR A 137 -4.07 -3.41 15.03
C TYR A 137 -2.98 -3.88 14.08
N GLY A 138 -3.08 -5.10 13.53
CA GLY A 138 -2.09 -5.58 12.55
C GLY A 138 -2.04 -4.69 11.30
N THR A 139 -3.19 -4.33 10.74
CA THR A 139 -3.27 -3.43 9.59
C THR A 139 -2.77 -2.03 9.91
N LEU A 140 -3.10 -1.50 11.10
CA LEU A 140 -2.62 -0.18 11.54
C LEU A 140 -1.10 -0.16 11.75
N GLU A 141 -0.54 -1.22 12.31
CA GLU A 141 0.91 -1.35 12.53
C GLU A 141 1.68 -1.39 11.21
N GLU A 142 1.21 -2.17 10.25
CA GLU A 142 1.79 -2.23 8.90
C GLU A 142 1.64 -0.89 8.15
N LEU A 143 0.49 -0.24 8.25
CA LEU A 143 0.21 1.04 7.60
C LEU A 143 1.07 2.19 8.17
N LEU A 144 1.12 2.33 9.49
CA LEU A 144 1.88 3.41 10.14
C LEU A 144 3.38 3.26 9.91
N GLU A 145 3.89 2.04 9.81
CA GLU A 145 5.30 1.80 9.47
C GLU A 145 5.65 2.33 8.07
N VAL A 146 4.86 2.02 7.04
CA VAL A 146 5.14 2.51 5.67
C VAL A 146 4.92 4.02 5.53
N ILE A 147 3.98 4.61 6.29
CA ILE A 147 3.84 6.08 6.35
C ILE A 147 5.09 6.71 6.96
N THR A 148 5.56 6.15 8.06
CA THR A 148 6.77 6.64 8.74
C THR A 148 7.99 6.51 7.83
N TRP A 149 8.14 5.40 7.11
CA TRP A 149 9.23 5.22 6.16
C TRP A 149 9.17 6.21 4.98
N ALA A 150 7.97 6.50 4.47
CA ALA A 150 7.80 7.57 3.48
C ALA A 150 8.23 8.94 4.04
N GLN A 151 7.79 9.28 5.25
CA GLN A 151 8.15 10.54 5.92
C GLN A 151 9.66 10.67 6.14
N LEU A 152 10.34 9.57 6.46
CA LEU A 152 11.80 9.50 6.65
C LEU A 152 12.58 9.45 5.33
N GLY A 153 11.92 9.45 4.16
CA GLY A 153 12.57 9.36 2.86
C GLY A 153 13.16 7.98 2.54
N ILE A 154 12.75 6.94 3.27
CA ILE A 154 13.20 5.56 3.07
C ILE A 154 12.62 4.97 1.77
N HIS A 155 11.43 5.43 1.37
CA HIS A 155 10.85 5.15 0.06
C HIS A 155 9.92 6.29 -0.40
N ASP A 156 9.59 6.27 -1.69
CA ASP A 156 8.67 7.20 -2.38
C ASP A 156 7.40 6.50 -2.89
N LYS A 157 7.21 5.23 -2.52
CA LYS A 157 6.06 4.40 -2.92
C LYS A 157 4.75 5.00 -2.39
N PRO A 158 3.70 5.13 -3.22
CA PRO A 158 2.40 5.67 -2.80
C PRO A 158 1.76 4.84 -1.69
N VAL A 159 1.11 5.52 -0.73
CA VAL A 159 0.35 4.89 0.35
C VAL A 159 -1.12 5.27 0.23
N GLY A 160 -1.95 4.27 -0.07
CA GLY A 160 -3.39 4.40 -0.24
C GLY A 160 -4.19 3.93 0.97
N LEU A 161 -5.25 4.65 1.30
CA LEU A 161 -6.21 4.28 2.35
C LEU A 161 -7.62 4.15 1.74
N LEU A 162 -8.13 2.93 1.67
CA LEU A 162 -9.47 2.67 1.14
C LEU A 162 -10.50 2.88 2.26
N ASN A 163 -11.02 4.10 2.35
CA ASN A 163 -11.88 4.60 3.42
C ASN A 163 -13.36 4.25 3.20
N VAL A 164 -13.64 2.94 3.19
CA VAL A 164 -14.99 2.38 2.98
C VAL A 164 -15.91 2.80 4.12
N ASP A 165 -17.07 3.37 3.79
CA ASP A 165 -18.08 3.83 4.76
C ASP A 165 -17.52 4.72 5.89
N GLY A 166 -16.43 5.44 5.63
CA GLY A 166 -15.78 6.30 6.62
C GLY A 166 -15.04 5.55 7.73
N TYR A 167 -14.68 4.28 7.52
CA TYR A 167 -13.95 3.45 8.50
C TYR A 167 -12.72 4.13 9.11
N TYR A 168 -11.99 4.90 8.30
CA TYR A 168 -10.77 5.61 8.69
C TYR A 168 -10.98 7.09 9.02
N ASN A 169 -12.22 7.60 9.09
CA ASN A 169 -12.47 9.02 9.37
C ASN A 169 -11.78 9.45 10.68
N SER A 170 -11.93 8.69 11.76
CA SER A 170 -11.29 9.02 13.04
C SER A 170 -9.77 8.98 12.99
N LEU A 171 -9.18 8.08 12.19
CA LEU A 171 -7.72 8.03 12.00
C LEU A 171 -7.25 9.26 11.22
N LEU A 172 -7.93 9.61 10.13
CA LEU A 172 -7.60 10.79 9.33
C LEU A 172 -7.73 12.07 10.16
N SER A 173 -8.81 12.22 10.94
CA SER A 173 -8.97 13.36 11.85
C SER A 173 -7.91 13.41 12.95
N PHE A 174 -7.46 12.27 13.46
CA PHE A 174 -6.34 12.23 14.40
C PHE A 174 -5.04 12.74 13.76
N ILE A 175 -4.77 12.34 12.51
CA ILE A 175 -3.61 12.80 11.76
C ILE A 175 -3.73 14.30 11.44
N ASP A 176 -4.91 14.78 11.06
CA ASP A 176 -5.18 16.22 10.85
C ASP A 176 -4.87 17.01 12.12
N ASN A 177 -5.33 16.54 13.28
CA ASN A 177 -5.01 17.17 14.56
C ASN A 177 -3.50 17.14 14.86
N ALA A 178 -2.80 16.06 14.54
CA ALA A 178 -1.34 16.00 14.71
C ALA A 178 -0.59 16.97 13.79
N VAL A 179 -1.15 17.31 12.62
CA VAL A 179 -0.65 18.39 11.76
C VAL A 179 -0.89 19.74 12.40
N ASP A 180 -2.11 20.00 12.88
CA ASP A 180 -2.48 21.27 13.52
C ASP A 180 -1.65 21.56 14.77
N GLU A 181 -1.34 20.52 15.56
CA GLU A 181 -0.49 20.59 16.75
C GLU A 181 1.02 20.59 16.43
N GLY A 182 1.40 20.49 15.15
CA GLY A 182 2.79 20.60 14.70
C GLY A 182 3.66 19.34 14.87
N PHE A 183 3.06 18.18 15.17
CA PHE A 183 3.76 16.89 15.22
C PHE A 183 3.97 16.28 13.83
N ILE A 184 3.17 16.68 12.84
CA ILE A 184 3.30 16.25 11.45
C ILE A 184 3.41 17.49 10.57
N ALA A 185 4.44 17.56 9.73
CA ALA A 185 4.55 18.65 8.76
C ALA A 185 3.37 18.62 7.76
N PRO A 186 2.79 19.75 7.35
CA PRO A 186 1.67 19.78 6.41
C PRO A 186 1.93 18.98 5.12
N ALA A 187 3.15 19.00 4.59
CA ALA A 187 3.51 18.22 3.40
C ALA A 187 3.49 16.69 3.64
N ALA A 188 3.79 16.24 4.87
CA ALA A 188 3.74 14.84 5.24
C ALA A 188 2.31 14.31 5.37
N ARG A 189 1.31 15.20 5.52
CA ARG A 189 -0.11 14.82 5.52
C ARG A 189 -0.56 14.20 4.20
N ASP A 190 0.07 14.62 3.10
CA ASP A 190 -0.25 14.20 1.73
C ASP A 190 0.40 12.86 1.35
N ILE A 191 1.21 12.26 2.24
CA ILE A 191 1.72 10.89 2.09
C ILE A 191 0.54 9.91 1.95
N ILE A 192 -0.56 10.16 2.65
CA ILE A 192 -1.73 9.29 2.66
C ILE A 192 -2.74 9.77 1.61
N VAL A 193 -2.91 8.97 0.57
CA VAL A 193 -3.95 9.15 -0.43
C VAL A 193 -5.19 8.37 0.01
N SER A 194 -6.29 9.05 0.32
CA SER A 194 -7.54 8.37 0.68
C SER A 194 -8.62 8.49 -0.42
N ALA A 195 -9.46 7.46 -0.49
CA ALA A 195 -10.63 7.41 -1.37
C ALA A 195 -11.68 6.45 -0.81
N GLN A 196 -12.94 6.62 -1.19
CA GLN A 196 -14.04 5.80 -0.68
C GLN A 196 -14.24 4.51 -1.49
N THR A 197 -13.75 4.49 -2.74
CA THR A 197 -13.89 3.34 -3.65
C THR A 197 -12.54 2.88 -4.16
N ALA A 198 -12.42 1.59 -4.48
CA ALA A 198 -11.20 1.02 -5.02
C ALA A 198 -10.79 1.66 -6.35
N GLN A 199 -11.76 1.95 -7.22
CA GLN A 199 -11.52 2.59 -8.50
C GLN A 199 -10.92 3.99 -8.34
N GLU A 200 -11.55 4.82 -7.49
CA GLU A 200 -11.06 6.17 -7.20
C GLU A 200 -9.65 6.11 -6.58
N LEU A 201 -9.43 5.21 -5.63
CA LEU A 201 -8.12 5.05 -4.99
C LEU A 201 -7.04 4.72 -6.01
N MET A 202 -7.27 3.70 -6.85
CA MET A 202 -6.31 3.28 -7.86
C MET A 202 -6.02 4.42 -8.85
N CYS A 203 -7.03 5.16 -9.29
CA CYS A 203 -6.83 6.32 -10.16
C CYS A 203 -5.95 7.39 -9.49
N LYS A 204 -6.17 7.71 -8.20
CA LYS A 204 -5.33 8.67 -7.46
C LYS A 204 -3.89 8.18 -7.30
N LEU A 205 -3.68 6.90 -7.00
CA LEU A 205 -2.34 6.33 -6.83
C LEU A 205 -1.53 6.33 -8.13
N GLU A 206 -2.16 6.09 -9.29
CA GLU A 206 -1.48 6.14 -10.58
C GLU A 206 -0.89 7.53 -10.86
N VAL A 207 -1.61 8.61 -10.51
CA VAL A 207 -1.17 10.00 -10.74
C VAL A 207 -0.33 10.60 -9.61
N TYR A 208 -0.15 9.90 -8.49
CA TYR A 208 0.56 10.39 -7.30
C TYR A 208 1.97 10.96 -7.59
N LEU A 209 2.76 10.28 -8.44
CA LEU A 209 4.12 10.72 -8.78
C LEU A 209 4.16 12.01 -9.61
N LEU A 210 3.14 12.31 -10.40
CA LEU A 210 3.12 13.52 -11.23
C LEU A 210 3.08 14.79 -10.38
N PHE A 211 2.50 14.72 -9.19
CA PHE A 211 2.42 15.86 -8.27
C PHE A 211 3.67 15.99 -7.38
N HIS A 212 4.19 14.88 -6.86
CA HIS A 212 5.33 14.92 -5.91
C HIS A 212 6.66 15.30 -6.59
N LEU A 213 6.88 14.89 -7.85
CA LEU A 213 8.05 15.31 -8.62
C LEU A 213 7.98 16.80 -9.04
N SER A 214 6.78 17.34 -9.22
CA SER A 214 6.59 18.75 -9.58
C SER A 214 6.93 19.70 -8.43
N THR A 215 6.77 19.25 -7.18
CA THR A 215 7.12 20.01 -5.97
C THR A 215 8.60 19.88 -5.58
N CYS A 216 9.25 18.76 -5.89
CA CYS A 216 10.69 18.56 -5.62
C CYS A 216 11.61 19.29 -6.61
N ASN A 217 11.19 19.49 -7.87
CA ASN A 217 12.03 20.11 -8.91
C ASN A 217 12.29 21.62 -8.72
N THR A 218 11.79 22.25 -7.67
CA THR A 218 12.06 23.66 -7.35
C THR A 218 13.22 23.89 -6.37
N VAL A 219 13.90 22.84 -5.88
CA VAL A 219 15.00 22.99 -4.91
C VAL A 219 16.22 22.14 -5.30
N ASP A 220 17.35 22.83 -5.46
CA ASP A 220 18.75 22.36 -5.48
C ASP A 220 19.34 21.69 -6.74
N GLN A 221 19.84 22.53 -7.66
CA GLN A 221 21.09 22.26 -8.37
C GLN A 221 22.26 22.85 -7.57
N GLN A 222 23.04 22.02 -6.86
CA GLN A 222 24.49 22.20 -6.70
C GLN A 222 25.19 21.04 -5.94
N SER A 223 26.18 20.45 -6.62
CA SER A 223 27.39 19.75 -6.12
C SER A 223 27.30 18.39 -5.39
N GLN A 224 27.82 17.33 -6.04
CA GLN A 224 28.22 16.04 -5.46
C GLN A 224 29.72 16.00 -5.12
N PRO A 225 30.14 15.09 -4.22
CA PRO A 225 31.18 14.13 -4.61
C PRO A 225 30.96 12.67 -4.16
N SER A 226 31.57 11.76 -4.92
CA SER A 226 31.62 10.29 -4.87
C SER A 226 32.48 9.69 -3.75
N ILE A 227 32.17 8.48 -3.21
CA ILE A 227 33.11 7.39 -2.82
C ILE A 227 32.43 5.97 -2.79
N ASN A 228 33.22 4.93 -3.11
CA ASN A 228 32.97 3.48 -3.32
C ASN A 228 32.69 2.58 -2.07
N PRO A 229 32.25 1.30 -2.23
CA PRO A 229 31.76 0.41 -1.16
C PRO A 229 32.67 -0.81 -0.82
N LEU A 230 32.80 -1.21 0.47
CA LEU A 230 33.30 -2.51 0.99
C LEU A 230 32.89 -2.63 2.48
N SER A 231 32.66 -3.76 3.18
CA SER A 231 32.43 -5.20 2.96
C SER A 231 32.05 -5.82 4.34
N PHE A 232 31.42 -7.00 4.35
CA PHE A 232 30.82 -7.75 5.48
C PHE A 232 31.71 -8.11 6.70
N SER A 233 31.07 -8.32 7.86
CA SER A 233 31.30 -9.50 8.72
C SER A 233 30.09 -9.79 9.63
N SER A 234 29.78 -11.07 9.79
CA SER A 234 28.77 -11.67 10.68
C SER A 234 29.33 -11.90 12.08
N ASP A 235 28.49 -11.87 13.11
CA ASP A 235 28.61 -12.79 14.25
C ASP A 235 27.26 -12.99 14.98
N VAL A 236 27.09 -14.22 15.43
CA VAL A 236 25.89 -14.84 16.03
C VAL A 236 26.08 -14.94 17.54
N HIS A 237 25.03 -14.78 18.37
CA HIS A 237 24.70 -15.68 19.50
C HIS A 237 23.33 -15.35 20.17
N GLN A 238 22.55 -16.42 20.33
CA GLN A 238 21.32 -16.76 21.11
C GLN A 238 21.12 -16.09 22.49
N GLU A 239 19.97 -16.04 23.16
CA GLU A 239 18.57 -16.50 22.99
C GLU A 239 17.72 -15.80 24.10
N HIS A 240 16.42 -15.51 23.89
CA HIS A 240 15.51 -15.20 25.01
C HIS A 240 14.04 -15.53 24.67
N GLU A 241 13.45 -16.51 25.37
CA GLU A 241 12.01 -16.74 25.45
C GLU A 241 11.37 -15.92 26.60
N PRO A 242 10.27 -15.18 26.34
CA PRO A 242 9.37 -14.77 27.41
C PRO A 242 7.93 -15.23 27.18
N LYS A 243 7.41 -15.97 28.15
CA LYS A 243 5.97 -16.18 28.38
C LYS A 243 5.35 -14.87 28.83
N HIS A 244 4.35 -14.40 28.10
CA HIS A 244 3.40 -13.40 28.56
C HIS A 244 2.81 -13.86 29.91
N SER A 245 2.88 -13.05 30.95
CA SER A 245 1.58 -12.69 31.53
C SER A 245 1.21 -11.32 30.96
N GLY A 246 0.91 -11.37 29.66
CA GLY A 246 0.37 -10.34 28.78
C GLY A 246 1.03 -8.98 28.83
N VAL A 247 1.83 -8.65 27.82
CA VAL A 247 1.98 -7.27 27.33
C VAL A 247 2.72 -6.29 28.28
N ALA A 248 4.01 -6.53 28.51
CA ALA A 248 5.06 -5.53 28.80
C ALA A 248 6.29 -6.32 29.26
N SER A 249 7.52 -6.17 28.79
CA SER A 249 8.24 -5.09 28.10
C SER A 249 9.52 -5.74 27.56
N LYS A 250 9.92 -5.44 26.32
CA LYS A 250 11.27 -5.69 25.74
C LYS A 250 11.29 -5.21 24.28
N LEU A 251 11.28 -3.90 24.10
CA LEU A 251 11.67 -3.29 22.82
C LEU A 251 13.17 -2.98 22.95
N SER A 252 14.00 -3.83 22.35
CA SER A 252 15.43 -3.53 22.16
C SER A 252 15.56 -2.92 20.77
N TRP A 253 15.96 -1.65 20.73
CA TRP A 253 16.24 -0.88 19.53
C TRP A 253 17.64 -1.24 19.04
N GLU A 254 17.79 -1.59 17.77
CA GLU A 254 19.03 -1.47 17.00
C GLU A 254 18.73 -1.90 15.56
N MET A 255 18.68 -0.94 14.63
CA MET A 255 18.91 -1.11 13.19
C MET A 255 18.82 0.27 12.49
N GLU A 256 19.84 1.10 12.67
CA GLU A 256 20.29 2.03 11.62
C GLU A 256 21.43 1.32 10.90
N GLN A 257 21.26 0.98 9.61
CA GLN A 257 22.32 0.78 8.58
C GLN A 257 21.89 -0.21 7.49
N GLN A 258 20.79 0.03 6.76
CA GLN A 258 20.56 -0.67 5.48
C GLN A 258 20.00 0.16 4.32
N LEU A 259 19.73 1.46 4.47
CA LEU A 259 19.38 2.31 3.35
C LEU A 259 20.11 3.64 3.52
N GLY A 260 20.93 4.01 2.53
CA GLY A 260 21.82 5.16 2.59
C GLY A 260 21.06 6.46 2.86
N PHE A 261 21.37 7.11 3.98
CA PHE A 261 20.81 8.40 4.36
C PHE A 261 21.34 9.48 3.42
N THR A 262 20.45 10.27 2.84
CA THR A 262 20.79 11.58 2.29
C THR A 262 20.45 12.63 3.37
N SER A 263 21.35 13.57 3.62
CA SER A 263 21.23 14.48 4.76
C SER A 263 20.29 15.66 4.50
N LYS A 264 19.54 15.99 5.55
CA LYS A 264 18.77 17.22 5.85
C LYS A 264 17.36 17.31 5.26
N SER A 265 16.41 16.78 6.04
CA SER A 265 15.14 17.45 6.29
C SER A 265 14.95 17.56 7.81
N ASP A 266 14.51 18.73 8.28
CA ASP A 266 14.17 18.95 9.69
C ASP A 266 12.95 18.09 10.05
N ILE A 267 13.22 16.91 10.62
CA ILE A 267 12.18 16.01 11.11
C ILE A 267 11.88 16.42 12.55
N ALA A 268 10.69 16.99 12.78
CA ALA A 268 10.11 17.03 14.12
C ALA A 268 9.91 15.58 14.59
N ARG A 269 10.57 15.21 15.70
CA ARG A 269 10.39 13.94 16.41
C ARG A 269 9.27 14.06 17.43
#